data_AF-A0A3M9ZNA7-F1
#
_entry.id   AF-A0A3M9ZNA7-F1
#
_cell.length_a   1.000
_cell.length_b   1.000
_cell.length_c   1.000
_cell.angle_alpha   90.00
_cell.angle_beta   90.00
_cell.angle_gamma   90.00
#
_symmetry.space_group_name_H-M   'P 1'
#
loop_
_entity.id
_entity.type
_entity.pdbx_description
1 polymer ?
#
loop_
_entity_poly.entity_id
_entity_poly.type
_entity_poly.pdbx_seq_one_letter_code
_entity_poly.pdbx_strand_id
1 'polypeptide(L)'
;MDLIATCARHFERDACAELESLLRACGDGGPSAEPSGISGVVLASTGLGPDAAVDALRARLADEPWEFHHVMRVMPVHETVAARAGEIAEAAARLAQRIPEKEAYRITLKRRNTSEGRDAIIGTVAGAIPRRVSLDAPDWVVLVEILGADAGVAVVRPAGILRVQGEKMAASEEDGGALDENVL
;
A
#
# COMPACT_ATOMS: atom_id res chain seq x y z
N MET A 1 -5.49 -11.98 2.78
CA MET A 1 -5.62 -10.52 2.82
C MET A 1 -5.10 -9.98 1.50
N ASP A 2 -5.81 -9.03 0.90
CA ASP A 2 -5.44 -8.43 -0.39
C ASP A 2 -4.95 -6.99 -0.20
N LEU A 3 -5.37 -6.32 0.87
CA LEU A 3 -5.02 -4.94 1.17
C LEU A 3 -4.62 -4.79 2.63
N ILE A 4 -3.65 -3.89 2.88
CA ILE A 4 -3.37 -3.32 4.19
C ILE A 4 -3.67 -1.83 4.12
N ALA A 5 -4.55 -1.37 5.00
CA ALA A 5 -4.85 0.04 5.16
C ALA A 5 -4.34 0.57 6.50
N THR A 6 -4.06 1.87 6.55
CA THR A 6 -3.68 2.55 7.80
C THR A 6 -4.69 3.63 8.13
N CYS A 7 -4.92 3.84 9.42
CA CYS A 7 -5.80 4.89 9.95
C CYS A 7 -5.19 5.54 11.20
N ALA A 8 -5.87 6.58 11.71
CA ALA A 8 -5.58 7.09 13.04
C ALA A 8 -5.80 5.99 14.10
N ARG A 9 -5.01 6.04 15.19
CA ARG A 9 -5.14 5.07 16.28
C ARG A 9 -6.54 5.13 16.89
N HIS A 10 -7.12 3.98 17.22
CA HIS A 10 -8.47 3.84 17.79
C HIS A 10 -9.63 4.09 16.82
N PHE A 11 -9.35 4.37 15.54
CA PHE A 11 -10.35 4.49 14.47
C PHE A 11 -10.37 3.26 13.56
N GLU A 12 -9.81 2.12 13.99
CA GLU A 12 -9.67 0.94 13.14
C GLU A 12 -11.03 0.40 12.69
N ARG A 13 -12.06 0.43 13.55
CA ARG A 13 -13.41 -0.02 13.20
C ARG A 13 -14.09 0.91 12.19
N ASP A 14 -13.94 2.22 12.37
CA ASP A 14 -14.48 3.21 11.43
C ASP A 14 -13.79 3.10 10.06
N ALA A 15 -12.47 2.91 10.06
CA ALA A 15 -11.70 2.67 8.85
C ALA A 15 -12.07 1.34 8.16
N CYS A 16 -12.43 0.29 8.90
CA CYS A 16 -12.95 -0.94 8.29
C CYS A 16 -14.27 -0.68 7.56
N ALA A 17 -15.23 -0.03 8.23
CA ALA A 17 -16.54 0.27 7.65
C ALA A 17 -16.43 1.19 6.42
N GLU A 18 -15.58 2.22 6.51
CA GLU A 18 -15.27 3.12 5.40
C GLU A 18 -14.66 2.34 4.22
N LEU A 19 -13.62 1.53 4.47
CA LEU A 19 -12.93 0.79 3.41
C LEU A 19 -13.86 -0.20 2.70
N GLU A 20 -14.71 -0.93 3.44
CA GLU A 20 -15.70 -1.80 2.82
C GLU A 20 -16.72 -1.01 1.99
N SER A 21 -17.20 0.13 2.49
CA SER A 21 -18.14 0.99 1.76
C SER A 21 -17.53 1.51 0.46
N LEU A 22 -16.29 2.01 0.51
CA LEU A 22 -15.56 2.50 -0.65
C LEU A 22 -15.33 1.38 -1.68
N LEU A 23 -14.93 0.18 -1.25
CA LEU A 23 -14.74 -0.97 -2.14
C LEU A 23 -16.06 -1.39 -2.80
N ARG A 24 -17.19 -1.39 -2.07
CA ARG A 24 -18.52 -1.65 -2.66
C ARG A 24 -18.90 -0.60 -3.70
N ALA A 25 -18.64 0.68 -3.41
CA ALA A 25 -18.85 1.76 -4.37
C ALA A 25 -17.98 1.60 -5.64
N CYS A 26 -16.80 0.99 -5.49
CA CYS A 26 -15.91 0.62 -6.59
C CYS A 26 -16.32 -0.67 -7.34
N GLY A 27 -17.47 -1.29 -7.00
CA GLY A 27 -17.99 -2.48 -7.67
C GLY A 27 -17.58 -3.81 -7.04
N ASP A 28 -16.99 -3.82 -5.85
CA ASP A 28 -16.75 -5.06 -5.11
C ASP A 28 -18.06 -5.63 -4.55
N GLY A 29 -18.40 -6.87 -4.94
CA GLY A 29 -19.63 -7.54 -4.52
C GLY A 29 -19.65 -8.04 -3.06
N GLY A 30 -18.50 -8.09 -2.39
CA GLY A 30 -18.43 -8.59 -1.02
C GLY A 30 -17.09 -8.33 -0.33
N PRO A 31 -16.64 -7.06 -0.24
CA PRO A 31 -15.42 -6.76 0.49
C PRO A 31 -15.61 -7.01 1.98
N SER A 32 -14.53 -7.36 2.66
CA SER A 32 -14.46 -7.50 4.11
C SER A 32 -13.24 -6.78 4.66
N ALA A 33 -13.39 -6.12 5.79
CA ALA A 33 -12.27 -5.49 6.50
C ALA A 33 -12.33 -5.78 8.01
N GLU A 34 -11.15 -5.95 8.61
CA GLU A 34 -11.03 -6.18 10.05
C GLU A 34 -9.82 -5.45 10.66
N PRO A 35 -9.90 -5.03 11.93
CA PRO A 35 -8.72 -4.55 12.64
C PRO A 35 -7.67 -5.66 12.75
N SER A 36 -6.43 -5.35 12.39
CA SER A 36 -5.31 -6.33 12.44
C SER A 36 -4.87 -6.73 13.86
N GLY A 37 -5.46 -6.13 14.90
CA GLY A 37 -4.94 -6.19 16.27
C GLY A 37 -3.75 -5.25 16.54
N ILE A 38 -3.22 -4.59 15.51
CA ILE A 38 -2.17 -3.57 15.61
C ILE A 38 -2.79 -2.19 15.45
N SER A 39 -2.42 -1.27 16.36
CA SER A 39 -2.97 0.09 16.37
C SER A 39 -2.70 0.83 15.05
N GLY A 40 -3.77 1.36 14.47
CA GLY A 40 -3.81 2.11 13.22
C GLY A 40 -3.65 1.25 11.97
N VAL A 41 -3.92 -0.05 12.02
CA VAL A 41 -3.78 -0.98 10.88
C VAL A 41 -5.02 -1.84 10.70
N VAL A 42 -5.54 -1.82 9.48
CA VAL A 42 -6.71 -2.57 9.01
C VAL A 42 -6.28 -3.52 7.91
N LEU A 43 -6.84 -4.74 7.92
CA LEU A 43 -6.70 -5.72 6.86
C LEU A 43 -7.99 -5.76 6.07
N ALA A 44 -7.89 -5.90 4.75
CA ALA A 44 -9.07 -6.12 3.92
C ALA A 44 -8.86 -7.19 2.87
N SER A 45 -9.96 -7.82 2.48
CA SER A 45 -10.05 -8.74 1.36
C SER A 45 -11.04 -8.19 0.34
N THR A 46 -10.73 -8.37 -0.94
CA THR A 46 -11.49 -7.76 -2.04
C THR A 46 -11.57 -8.69 -3.24
N GLY A 47 -12.73 -8.71 -3.91
CA GLY A 47 -12.92 -9.45 -5.17
C GLY A 47 -12.30 -8.78 -6.40
N LEU A 48 -11.87 -7.51 -6.28
CA LEU A 48 -11.31 -6.73 -7.39
C LEU A 48 -9.86 -7.13 -7.71
N GLY A 49 -9.17 -7.72 -6.73
CA GLY A 49 -7.73 -7.93 -6.76
C GLY A 49 -6.95 -6.71 -6.25
N PRO A 50 -5.72 -6.92 -5.77
CA PRO A 50 -4.99 -5.94 -4.95
C PRO A 50 -4.62 -4.65 -5.70
N ASP A 51 -4.04 -4.76 -6.89
CA ASP A 51 -3.64 -3.60 -7.71
C ASP A 51 -4.89 -2.81 -8.16
N ALA A 52 -5.89 -3.51 -8.71
CA ALA A 52 -7.11 -2.89 -9.23
C ALA A 52 -7.97 -2.21 -8.14
N ALA A 53 -8.01 -2.77 -6.93
CA ALA A 53 -8.69 -2.13 -5.81
C ALA A 53 -8.05 -0.79 -5.43
N VAL A 54 -6.71 -0.71 -5.43
CA VAL A 54 -6.00 0.55 -5.14
C VAL A 54 -6.29 1.60 -6.21
N ASP A 55 -6.29 1.20 -7.48
CA ASP A 55 -6.58 2.10 -8.60
C ASP A 55 -8.04 2.59 -8.58
N ALA A 56 -9.00 1.70 -8.28
CA ALA A 56 -10.40 2.08 -8.16
C ALA A 56 -10.65 3.03 -6.98
N LEU A 57 -10.04 2.75 -5.82
CA LEU A 57 -10.10 3.65 -4.66
C LEU A 57 -9.47 5.01 -4.95
N ARG A 58 -8.40 5.05 -5.75
CA ARG A 58 -7.80 6.32 -6.19
C ARG A 58 -8.73 7.11 -7.10
N ALA A 59 -9.33 6.47 -8.09
CA ALA A 59 -10.32 7.13 -8.96
C ALA A 59 -11.48 7.68 -8.13
N ARG A 60 -11.98 6.89 -7.16
CA ARG A 60 -13.00 7.33 -6.22
C ARG A 60 -12.57 8.53 -5.37
N LEU A 61 -11.32 8.54 -4.90
CA LEU A 61 -10.76 9.67 -4.14
C LEU A 61 -10.73 10.96 -4.96
N ALA A 62 -10.41 10.87 -6.25
CA ALA A 62 -10.41 12.02 -7.16
C ALA A 62 -11.84 12.53 -7.40
N ASP A 63 -12.81 11.63 -7.60
CA ASP A 63 -14.19 12.00 -7.90
C ASP A 63 -14.96 12.49 -6.65
N GLU A 64 -14.82 11.78 -5.53
CA GLU A 64 -15.58 12.02 -4.30
C GLU A 64 -14.67 11.99 -3.04
N PRO A 65 -13.77 12.97 -2.91
CA PRO A 65 -12.79 13.01 -1.83
C PRO A 65 -13.42 13.07 -0.43
N TRP A 66 -14.64 13.59 -0.30
CA TRP A 66 -15.33 13.68 0.99
C TRP A 66 -15.70 12.31 1.58
N GLU A 67 -15.71 11.22 0.81
CA GLU A 67 -15.99 9.87 1.34
C GLU A 67 -14.84 9.27 2.17
N PHE A 68 -13.64 9.85 2.08
CA PHE A 68 -12.44 9.35 2.76
C PHE A 68 -12.18 10.14 4.05
N HIS A 69 -12.58 9.61 5.19
CA HIS A 69 -12.44 10.25 6.50
C HIS A 69 -11.36 9.61 7.37
N HIS A 70 -11.31 8.28 7.42
CA HIS A 70 -10.50 7.52 8.37
C HIS A 70 -9.34 6.77 7.71
N VAL A 71 -9.52 6.30 6.48
CA VAL A 71 -8.46 5.65 5.71
C VAL A 71 -7.41 6.68 5.31
N MET A 72 -6.17 6.45 5.72
CA MET A 72 -5.04 7.35 5.42
C MET A 72 -4.18 6.84 4.26
N ARG A 73 -4.03 5.51 4.18
CA ARG A 73 -3.26 4.84 3.13
C ARG A 73 -3.88 3.50 2.82
N VAL A 74 -3.77 3.06 1.57
CA VAL A 74 -4.11 1.70 1.14
C VAL A 74 -2.93 1.15 0.36
N MET A 75 -2.48 -0.03 0.75
CA MET A 75 -1.34 -0.73 0.17
C MET A 75 -1.81 -2.11 -0.29
N PRO A 76 -1.48 -2.53 -1.52
CA PRO A 76 -1.79 -3.87 -1.97
C PRO A 76 -0.91 -4.90 -1.27
N VAL A 77 -1.42 -6.13 -1.19
CA VAL A 77 -0.70 -7.32 -0.77
C VAL A 77 -0.84 -8.35 -1.90
N HIS A 78 0.27 -8.75 -2.51
CA HIS A 78 0.25 -9.76 -3.57
C HIS A 78 0.44 -11.16 -3.01
N GLU A 79 1.28 -11.30 -1.98
CA GLU A 79 1.52 -12.56 -1.29
C GLU A 79 1.54 -12.33 0.23
N THR A 80 0.97 -13.28 0.98
CA THR A 80 1.10 -13.36 2.44
C THR A 80 1.94 -14.58 2.77
N VAL A 81 3.04 -14.38 3.50
CA VAL A 81 3.98 -15.45 3.88
C VAL A 81 4.27 -15.39 5.37
N ALA A 82 4.89 -16.43 5.92
CA ALA A 82 5.40 -16.36 7.28
C ALA A 82 6.44 -15.25 7.40
N ALA A 83 6.46 -14.54 8.53
CA ALA A 83 7.38 -13.45 8.82
C ALA A 83 8.80 -13.94 9.13
N ARG A 84 9.43 -14.62 8.16
CA ARG A 84 10.80 -15.11 8.18
C ARG A 84 11.54 -14.55 6.97
N ALA A 85 12.77 -14.12 7.16
CA ALA A 85 13.54 -13.46 6.11
C ALA A 85 13.62 -14.25 4.79
N GLY A 86 13.75 -15.59 4.85
CA GLY A 86 13.79 -16.45 3.66
C GLY A 86 12.48 -16.46 2.88
N GLU A 87 11.35 -16.70 3.57
CA GLU A 87 10.00 -16.73 2.97
C GLU A 87 9.65 -15.39 2.31
N ILE A 88 9.96 -14.28 3.00
CA ILE A 88 9.76 -12.92 2.48
C ILE A 88 10.62 -12.70 1.23
N ALA A 89 11.89 -13.14 1.24
CA ALA A 89 12.80 -12.97 0.12
C ALA A 89 12.38 -13.79 -1.10
N GLU A 90 11.88 -15.01 -0.90
CA GLU A 90 11.35 -15.83 -2.00
C GLU A 90 10.10 -15.22 -2.64
N ALA A 91 9.14 -14.76 -1.83
CA ALA A 91 7.96 -14.06 -2.32
C ALA A 91 8.35 -12.76 -3.06
N ALA A 92 9.23 -11.97 -2.47
CA ALA A 92 9.70 -10.73 -3.08
C ALA A 92 10.43 -11.00 -4.41
N ALA A 93 11.24 -12.05 -4.51
CA ALA A 93 11.93 -12.43 -5.74
C ALA A 93 10.96 -12.89 -6.85
N ARG A 94 9.93 -13.66 -6.50
CA ARG A 94 8.86 -14.04 -7.45
C ARG A 94 8.13 -12.81 -7.98
N LEU A 95 7.67 -11.94 -7.08
CA LEU A 95 6.93 -10.74 -7.45
C LEU A 95 7.80 -9.72 -8.20
N ALA A 96 9.10 -9.65 -7.90
CA ALA A 96 10.05 -8.76 -8.54
C ALA A 96 10.34 -9.11 -10.01
N GLN A 97 9.89 -10.27 -10.51
CA GLN A 97 9.95 -10.58 -11.95
C GLN A 97 9.21 -9.55 -12.80
N ARG A 98 8.24 -8.83 -12.23
CA ARG A 98 7.53 -7.73 -12.91
C ARG A 98 8.36 -6.45 -13.04
N ILE A 99 9.50 -6.34 -12.36
CA ILE A 99 10.41 -5.19 -12.43
C ILE A 99 11.30 -5.34 -13.67
N PRO A 100 11.26 -4.40 -14.64
CA PRO A 100 12.16 -4.41 -15.79
C PRO A 100 13.63 -4.33 -15.40
N GLU A 101 14.52 -4.95 -16.17
CA GLU A 101 15.96 -5.06 -15.82
C GLU A 101 16.67 -3.72 -15.59
N LYS A 102 16.25 -2.68 -16.32
CA LYS A 102 16.86 -1.35 -16.25
C LYS A 102 16.29 -0.47 -15.15
N GLU A 103 15.20 -0.90 -14.52
CA GLU A 103 14.50 -0.12 -13.51
C GLU A 103 15.01 -0.45 -12.11
N ALA A 104 14.98 0.57 -11.26
CA ALA A 104 15.44 0.48 -9.90
C ALA A 104 14.30 0.28 -8.92
N TYR A 105 14.59 -0.36 -7.79
CA TYR A 105 13.63 -0.50 -6.72
C TYR A 105 14.20 -0.04 -5.38
N ARG A 106 13.30 0.19 -4.43
CA ARG A 106 13.64 0.25 -3.01
C ARG A 106 12.82 -0.76 -2.22
N ILE A 107 13.36 -1.18 -1.09
CA ILE A 107 12.63 -1.98 -0.10
C ILE A 107 12.05 -1.04 0.94
N THR A 108 10.74 -1.11 1.14
CA THR A 108 10.06 -0.44 2.25
C THR A 108 9.57 -1.50 3.23
N LEU A 109 10.35 -1.68 4.30
CA LEU A 109 10.02 -2.58 5.40
C LEU A 109 9.37 -1.81 6.54
N LYS A 110 8.14 -2.18 6.87
CA LYS A 110 7.41 -1.75 8.06
C LYS A 110 7.22 -2.95 8.97
N ARG A 111 7.47 -2.71 10.26
CA ARG A 111 7.40 -3.74 11.29
C ARG A 111 6.59 -3.20 12.45
N ARG A 112 5.63 -4.00 12.88
CA ARG A 112 4.84 -3.71 14.07
C ARG A 112 4.89 -4.97 14.94
N ASN A 113 5.69 -4.92 16.01
CA ASN A 113 5.88 -5.95 17.05
C ASN A 113 6.67 -7.24 16.70
N THR A 114 7.90 -7.18 16.14
CA THR A 114 8.78 -8.39 16.00
C THR A 114 10.27 -8.13 16.31
N SER A 115 11.04 -9.20 16.60
CA SER A 115 12.39 -9.19 17.19
C SER A 115 13.59 -9.39 16.24
N GLU A 116 13.40 -9.90 15.01
CA GLU A 116 14.50 -10.07 14.03
C GLU A 116 15.16 -8.73 13.64
N GLY A 117 16.41 -8.72 13.17
CA GLY A 117 17.08 -7.48 12.75
C GLY A 117 16.51 -6.94 11.43
N ARG A 118 16.00 -5.70 11.42
CA ARG A 118 15.49 -5.01 10.21
C ARG A 118 16.48 -5.12 9.03
N ASP A 119 17.75 -4.90 9.31
CA ASP A 119 18.81 -4.88 8.29
C ASP A 119 19.10 -6.26 7.71
N ALA A 120 18.91 -7.33 8.52
CA ALA A 120 19.05 -8.70 8.05
C ALA A 120 17.96 -9.03 7.02
N ILE A 121 16.69 -8.67 7.31
CA ILE A 121 15.59 -8.89 6.37
C ILE A 121 15.82 -8.10 5.07
N ILE A 122 16.19 -6.82 5.18
CA ILE A 122 16.48 -5.98 4.00
C ILE A 122 17.63 -6.58 3.18
N GLY A 123 18.71 -7.02 3.83
CA GLY A 123 19.85 -7.63 3.16
C GLY A 123 19.47 -8.92 2.42
N THR A 124 18.71 -9.81 3.06
CA THR A 124 18.23 -11.05 2.45
C THR A 124 17.32 -10.79 1.26
N VAL A 125 16.35 -9.88 1.39
CA VAL A 125 15.43 -9.52 0.30
C VAL A 125 16.18 -8.85 -0.86
N ALA A 126 17.12 -7.94 -0.55
CA ALA A 126 17.91 -7.27 -1.56
C ALA A 126 18.80 -8.24 -2.35
N GLY A 127 19.42 -9.21 -1.67
CA GLY A 127 20.26 -10.23 -2.30
C GLY A 127 19.49 -11.19 -3.21
N ALA A 128 18.18 -11.36 -2.99
CA ALA A 128 17.34 -12.27 -3.77
C ALA A 128 16.81 -11.65 -5.08
N ILE A 129 16.86 -10.32 -5.23
CA ILE A 129 16.28 -9.61 -6.38
C ILE A 129 17.40 -9.09 -7.29
N PRO A 130 17.55 -9.61 -8.52
CA PRO A 130 18.62 -9.20 -9.43
C PRO A 130 18.25 -7.89 -10.18
N ARG A 131 17.96 -6.82 -9.44
CA ARG A 131 17.60 -5.48 -9.98
C ARG A 131 18.38 -4.38 -9.27
N ARG A 132 18.49 -3.21 -9.90
CA ARG A 132 19.21 -2.07 -9.30
C ARG A 132 18.46 -1.57 -8.08
N VAL A 133 19.16 -1.29 -6.98
CA VAL A 133 18.57 -0.61 -5.81
C VAL A 133 18.79 0.90 -5.93
N SER A 134 17.74 1.69 -5.65
CA SER A 134 17.81 3.16 -5.52
C SER A 134 16.93 3.62 -4.38
N LEU A 135 17.50 4.23 -3.34
CA LEU A 135 16.74 4.69 -2.16
C LEU A 135 16.02 6.02 -2.42
N ASP A 136 16.62 6.87 -3.26
CA ASP A 136 16.16 8.24 -3.50
C ASP A 136 15.17 8.33 -4.66
N ALA A 137 15.45 7.62 -5.76
CA ALA A 137 14.63 7.62 -6.98
C ALA A 137 14.36 6.19 -7.46
N PRO A 138 13.44 5.47 -6.79
CA PRO A 138 13.01 4.15 -7.20
C PRO A 138 11.89 4.21 -8.26
N ASP A 139 11.97 3.33 -9.25
CA ASP A 139 10.88 3.08 -10.21
C ASP A 139 9.82 2.14 -9.60
N TRP A 140 10.24 1.28 -8.67
CA TRP A 140 9.42 0.28 -7.98
C TRP A 140 9.66 0.26 -6.47
N VAL A 141 8.66 -0.19 -5.73
CA VAL A 141 8.72 -0.41 -4.29
C VAL A 141 8.40 -1.86 -4.02
N VAL A 142 9.33 -2.54 -3.36
CA VAL A 142 9.08 -3.82 -2.68
C VAL A 142 8.58 -3.48 -1.28
N LEU A 143 7.29 -3.62 -1.06
CA LEU A 143 6.64 -3.42 0.23
C LEU A 143 6.69 -4.70 1.04
N VAL A 144 7.12 -4.59 2.29
CA VAL A 144 7.08 -5.67 3.27
C VAL A 144 6.46 -5.12 4.55
N GLU A 145 5.28 -5.61 4.89
CA GLU A 145 4.55 -5.26 6.11
C GLU A 145 4.51 -6.49 7.03
N ILE A 146 5.29 -6.47 8.11
CA ILE A 146 5.30 -7.55 9.11
C ILE A 146 4.25 -7.29 10.18
N LEU A 147 3.30 -8.22 10.30
CA LEU A 147 2.16 -8.21 11.20
C LEU A 147 2.16 -9.48 12.06
N GLY A 148 2.83 -9.42 13.21
CA GLY A 148 2.98 -10.58 14.08
C GLY A 148 3.78 -11.72 13.41
N ALA A 149 3.15 -12.87 13.21
CA ALA A 149 3.77 -14.05 12.61
C ALA A 149 3.76 -14.06 11.08
N ASP A 150 3.00 -13.15 10.45
CA ASP A 150 2.81 -13.08 9.00
C ASP A 150 3.41 -11.80 8.42
N ALA A 151 3.72 -11.84 7.13
CA ALA A 151 4.21 -10.71 6.36
C ALA A 151 3.44 -10.59 5.04
N GLY A 152 2.89 -9.40 4.79
CA GLY A 152 2.37 -9.01 3.48
C GLY A 152 3.51 -8.52 2.60
N VAL A 153 3.60 -9.04 1.37
CA VAL A 153 4.59 -8.64 0.38
C VAL A 153 3.89 -8.13 -0.87
N ALA A 154 4.33 -6.97 -1.37
CA ALA A 154 3.88 -6.42 -2.64
C ALA A 154 5.04 -5.80 -3.41
N VAL A 155 4.91 -5.77 -4.74
CA VAL A 155 5.86 -5.13 -5.65
C VAL A 155 5.06 -4.25 -6.58
N VAL A 156 5.18 -2.95 -6.39
CA VAL A 156 4.34 -1.94 -7.05
C VAL A 156 5.14 -0.72 -7.48
N ARG A 157 4.60 0.05 -8.42
CA ARG A 157 5.07 1.44 -8.65
C ARG A 157 4.84 2.27 -7.39
N PRO A 158 5.56 3.40 -7.18
CA PRO A 158 5.24 4.33 -6.09
C PRO A 158 3.78 4.78 -6.07
N ALA A 159 3.16 4.95 -7.25
CA ALA A 159 1.75 5.25 -7.42
C ALA A 159 0.82 4.07 -7.07
N GLY A 160 1.31 2.83 -6.97
CA GLY A 160 0.52 1.69 -6.50
C GLY A 160 0.25 1.69 -4.98
N ILE A 161 0.50 2.82 -4.30
CA ILE A 161 0.18 3.03 -2.88
C ILE A 161 -0.68 4.27 -2.78
N LEU A 162 -1.94 4.11 -2.37
CA LEU A 162 -2.85 5.22 -2.15
C LEU A 162 -2.45 5.97 -0.87
N ARG A 163 -2.32 7.30 -0.96
CA ARG A 163 -2.01 8.20 0.16
C ARG A 163 -3.05 9.30 0.22
N VAL A 164 -4.16 9.03 0.89
CA VAL A 164 -5.38 9.85 0.89
C VAL A 164 -5.10 11.33 1.12
N GLN A 165 -4.45 11.70 2.23
CA GLN A 165 -4.19 13.13 2.50
C GLN A 165 -3.23 13.76 1.48
N GLY A 166 -2.18 13.05 1.06
CA GLY A 166 -1.22 13.58 0.10
C GLY A 166 -1.85 13.83 -1.27
N GLU A 167 -2.70 12.90 -1.72
CA GLU A 167 -3.39 13.00 -3.01
C GLU A 167 -4.50 14.07 -2.99
N LYS A 168 -5.23 14.23 -1.87
CA LYS A 168 -6.19 15.35 -1.69
C LYS A 168 -5.52 16.73 -1.78
N MET A 169 -4.35 16.89 -1.15
CA MET A 169 -3.63 18.16 -1.17
C MET A 169 -3.11 18.49 -2.57
N ALA A 170 -2.55 17.51 -3.28
CA ALA A 170 -2.05 17.71 -4.65
C ALA A 170 -3.16 18.16 -5.62
N ALA A 171 -4.34 17.53 -5.55
CA ALA A 171 -5.49 17.92 -6.38
C ALA A 171 -5.96 19.36 -6.11
N SER A 172 -5.91 19.80 -4.84
CA SER A 172 -6.29 21.16 -4.46
C SER A 172 -5.32 22.23 -4.96
N GLU A 173 -4.03 21.88 -5.10
CA GLU A 173 -2.99 22.77 -5.65
C GLU A 173 -3.12 22.93 -7.18
N GLU A 174 -3.48 21.85 -7.89
CA GLU A 174 -3.72 21.86 -9.34
C GLU A 174 -4.97 22.71 -9.70
N ASP A 175 -6.06 22.57 -8.94
CA ASP A 175 -7.27 23.36 -9.12
C ASP A 175 -7.06 24.86 -8.80
N GLY A 176 -6.22 25.15 -7.80
CA GLY A 176 -5.86 26.53 -7.43
C GLY A 176 -4.98 27.23 -8.46
N GLY A 177 -4.09 26.49 -9.16
CA GLY A 177 -3.22 27.04 -10.20
C GLY A 177 -3.93 27.38 -11.51
N ALA A 178 -5.08 26.75 -11.81
CA ALA A 178 -5.85 27.01 -13.02
C ALA A 178 -6.67 28.32 -12.97
N LEU A 179 -6.81 28.95 -11.81
CA LEU A 179 -7.59 30.17 -11.62
C LEU A 179 -6.77 31.47 -11.76
N ASP A 180 -5.43 31.37 -11.82
CA ASP A 180 -4.53 32.54 -11.86
C ASP A 180 -4.07 32.94 -13.29
N GLU A 181 -4.37 32.17 -14.33
CA GLU A 181 -4.02 32.54 -15.72
C GLU A 181 -5.08 33.40 -16.44
N ASN A 182 -6.14 33.83 -15.74
CA ASN A 182 -7.22 34.62 -16.34
C ASN A 182 -7.64 35.86 -15.53
N VAL A 183 -6.71 36.45 -14.77
CA VAL A 183 -6.90 37.77 -14.15
C VAL A 183 -5.80 38.73 -14.61
N LEU A 184 -6.11 39.40 -15.73
CA LEU A 184 -5.62 40.71 -16.23
C LEU A 184 -4.10 40.92 -16.46
#